data_AF-B0RBL1-F1
#
_entry.id   AF-B0RBL1-F1
#
_cell.length_a   1.000
_cell.length_b   1.000
_cell.length_c   1.000
_cell.angle_alpha   90.00
_cell.angle_beta   90.00
_cell.angle_gamma   90.00
#
_symmetry.space_group_name_H-M   'P 1'
#
loop_
_entity.id
_entity.type
_entity.pdbx_description
1 polymer ?
#
loop_
_entity_poly.entity_id
_entity_poly.type
_entity_poly.pdbx_seq_one_letter_code
_entity_poly.pdbx_strand_id
1 'polypeptide(L)'
;MRLDYLHFTVLMDTDRRLAALTAVNIDGARLVDVERSDDWHLDPRLPEEQQCGPELYARNDIDRGHLVRRRDPVWGDIAEAARASADTFVYTNAAPQAAEFNQSKELWLGLEDYVLENADLGDRRMTVLTGPVFSDDDPVYRGVRIPLMFWKIAAWASGDRLATTAYLLDQAPELGDLDRQSATADAPELGPYRTYQVAVAEIGALTGYDVAQLAAADRLGVPATARPGTPEDGRDGWVELERFAAITL
;
A
#
# COMPACT_ATOMS: atom_id res chain seq x y z
N MET A 1 -5.91 15.92 -4.68
CA MET A 1 -6.21 15.95 -6.14
C MET A 1 -6.46 14.53 -6.64
N ARG A 2 -7.47 14.32 -7.49
CA ARG A 2 -7.73 13.01 -8.12
C ARG A 2 -7.02 12.94 -9.48
N LEU A 3 -6.26 11.88 -9.72
CA LEU A 3 -5.57 11.57 -10.97
C LEU A 3 -6.02 10.20 -11.45
N ASP A 4 -6.72 10.15 -12.58
CA ASP A 4 -7.14 8.89 -13.19
C ASP A 4 -6.09 8.44 -14.22
N TYR A 5 -5.74 7.15 -14.16
CA TYR A 5 -4.86 6.42 -15.07
C TYR A 5 -5.62 5.22 -15.63
N LEU A 6 -5.00 4.46 -16.52
CA LEU A 6 -5.63 3.25 -17.04
C LEU A 6 -5.71 2.17 -15.94
N HIS A 7 -6.95 1.81 -15.57
CA HIS A 7 -7.34 0.82 -14.55
C HIS A 7 -7.09 1.20 -13.08
N PHE A 8 -6.50 2.36 -12.80
CA PHE A 8 -6.33 2.84 -11.43
C PHE A 8 -6.49 4.34 -11.28
N THR A 9 -6.75 4.77 -10.05
CA THR A 9 -6.85 6.16 -9.64
C THR A 9 -5.88 6.43 -8.50
N VAL A 10 -5.26 7.60 -8.51
CA VAL A 10 -4.46 8.13 -7.40
C VAL A 10 -5.17 9.34 -6.80
N LEU A 11 -5.29 9.37 -5.48
CA LEU A 11 -5.66 10.55 -4.70
C LEU A 11 -4.37 11.14 -4.11
N MET A 12 -3.89 12.21 -4.73
CA MET A 12 -2.71 12.96 -4.28
C MET A 12 -3.05 13.91 -3.13
N ASP A 13 -2.25 13.89 -2.08
CA ASP A 13 -2.13 14.99 -1.14
C ASP A 13 -0.98 15.88 -1.61
N THR A 14 -1.32 17.06 -2.11
CA THR A 14 -0.35 17.99 -2.71
C THR A 14 0.53 18.68 -1.68
N ASP A 15 0.13 18.70 -0.41
CA ASP A 15 0.92 19.27 0.68
C ASP A 15 1.93 18.25 1.18
N ARG A 16 1.53 16.97 1.26
CA ARG A 16 2.44 15.84 1.49
C ARG A 16 3.31 15.52 0.29
N ARG A 17 2.91 15.95 -0.92
CA ARG A 17 3.54 15.66 -2.22
C ARG A 17 3.59 14.17 -2.55
N LEU A 18 2.70 13.39 -1.93
CA LEU A 18 2.59 11.94 -2.03
C LEU A 18 1.13 11.55 -2.23
N ALA A 19 0.89 10.35 -2.78
CA ALA A 19 -0.46 9.80 -2.80
C ALA A 19 -0.92 9.51 -1.38
N ALA A 20 -2.12 9.99 -1.04
CA ALA A 20 -2.81 9.62 0.19
C ALA A 20 -3.48 8.24 0.06
N LEU A 21 -3.90 7.90 -1.17
CA LEU A 21 -4.57 6.65 -1.49
C LEU A 21 -4.45 6.37 -2.99
N THR A 22 -4.29 5.11 -3.36
CA THR A 22 -4.48 4.60 -4.72
C THR A 22 -5.55 3.52 -4.72
N ALA A 23 -6.23 3.36 -5.85
CA ALA A 23 -7.21 2.29 -6.05
C ALA A 23 -7.03 1.71 -7.45
N VAL A 24 -6.72 0.41 -7.55
CA VAL A 24 -6.55 -0.31 -8.81
C VAL A 24 -7.61 -1.40 -8.95
N ASN A 25 -8.15 -1.55 -10.15
CA ASN A 25 -8.98 -2.69 -10.51
C ASN A 25 -8.15 -3.73 -11.25
N ILE A 26 -8.29 -4.99 -10.86
CA ILE A 26 -7.64 -6.15 -11.43
C ILE A 26 -8.72 -7.03 -12.07
N ASP A 27 -8.54 -7.41 -13.33
CA ASP A 27 -9.34 -8.45 -13.99
C ASP A 27 -8.43 -9.69 -14.18
N GLY A 28 -8.45 -10.61 -13.22
CA GLY A 28 -7.60 -11.79 -13.20
C GLY A 28 -7.66 -12.61 -14.49
N ALA A 29 -8.86 -12.77 -15.06
CA ALA A 29 -9.09 -13.54 -16.28
C ALA A 29 -8.49 -12.91 -17.54
N ARG A 30 -8.06 -11.65 -17.46
CA ARG A 30 -7.52 -10.88 -18.59
C ARG A 30 -6.09 -10.41 -18.36
N LEU A 31 -5.43 -10.87 -17.29
CA LEU A 31 -4.03 -10.55 -17.02
C LEU A 31 -3.16 -11.01 -18.18
N VAL A 32 -2.19 -10.16 -18.55
CA VAL A 32 -1.21 -10.46 -19.60
C VAL A 32 0.18 -10.02 -19.14
N ASP A 33 1.21 -10.65 -19.69
CA ASP A 33 2.58 -10.22 -19.46
C ASP A 33 3.02 -9.20 -20.52
N VAL A 34 3.49 -8.05 -20.05
CA VAL A 34 4.10 -7.00 -20.87
C VAL A 34 5.48 -6.66 -20.34
N GLU A 35 6.36 -6.24 -21.24
CA GLU A 35 7.73 -5.83 -20.91
C GLU A 35 7.73 -4.62 -19.96
N ARG A 36 8.71 -4.59 -19.05
CA ARG A 36 8.89 -3.52 -18.08
C ARG A 36 9.63 -2.34 -18.73
N SER A 37 9.09 -1.13 -18.62
CA SER A 37 9.75 0.08 -19.16
C SER A 37 10.76 0.71 -18.19
N ASP A 38 10.48 0.72 -16.89
CA ASP A 38 11.27 1.45 -15.86
C ASP A 38 11.40 2.97 -16.06
N ASP A 39 10.56 3.54 -16.92
CA ASP A 39 10.61 4.96 -17.33
C ASP A 39 9.82 5.86 -16.38
N TRP A 40 10.45 6.18 -15.24
CA TRP A 40 9.86 7.05 -14.21
C TRP A 40 9.80 8.51 -14.62
N HIS A 41 8.62 9.12 -14.52
CA HIS A 41 8.39 10.53 -14.86
C HIS A 41 7.47 11.24 -13.85
N LEU A 42 7.57 12.57 -13.81
CA LEU A 42 6.64 13.42 -13.07
C LEU A 42 5.28 13.46 -13.79
N ASP A 43 4.19 13.56 -13.04
CA ASP A 43 2.87 13.76 -13.64
C ASP A 43 2.74 15.23 -14.10
N PRO A 44 2.57 15.50 -15.40
CA PRO A 44 2.51 16.87 -15.92
C PRO A 44 1.22 17.61 -15.54
N ARG A 45 0.23 16.92 -14.95
CA ARG A 45 -1.02 17.53 -14.45
C ARG A 45 -0.82 18.23 -13.11
N LEU A 46 0.32 18.04 -12.46
CA LEU A 46 0.70 18.67 -11.21
C LEU A 46 1.97 19.53 -11.39
N PRO A 47 2.05 20.69 -10.72
CA PRO A 47 3.33 21.39 -10.53
C PRO A 47 4.37 20.46 -9.89
N GLU A 48 5.65 20.68 -10.18
CA GLU A 48 6.74 19.87 -9.62
C GLU A 48 6.80 20.00 -8.09
N GLU A 49 6.42 21.15 -7.53
CA GLU A 49 6.43 21.39 -6.09
C GLU A 49 5.29 20.66 -5.35
N GLN A 50 4.32 20.08 -6.07
CA GLN A 50 3.16 19.40 -5.51
C GLN A 50 3.26 17.86 -5.59
N GLN A 51 4.41 17.34 -5.99
CA GLN A 51 4.71 15.91 -6.04
C GLN A 51 6.19 15.67 -5.71
N CYS A 52 6.53 14.47 -5.27
CA CYS A 52 7.94 14.09 -5.15
C CYS A 52 8.49 13.74 -6.52
N GLY A 53 9.78 14.00 -6.75
CA GLY A 53 10.48 13.65 -7.97
C GLY A 53 11.73 12.81 -7.74
N PRO A 54 12.56 12.62 -8.78
CA PRO A 54 13.79 11.82 -8.70
C PRO A 54 14.76 12.30 -7.60
N GLU A 55 14.70 13.58 -7.25
CA GLU A 55 15.53 14.18 -6.21
C GLU A 55 15.30 13.59 -4.82
N LEU A 56 14.11 13.03 -4.52
CA LEU A 56 13.86 12.35 -3.25
C LEU A 56 14.63 11.02 -3.15
N TYR A 57 14.72 10.29 -4.27
CA TYR A 57 15.23 8.91 -4.34
C TYR A 57 16.70 8.83 -4.79
N ALA A 58 17.29 9.95 -5.20
CA ALA A 58 18.64 9.94 -5.75
C ALA A 58 19.69 9.73 -4.65
N ARG A 59 20.56 8.71 -4.84
CA ARG A 59 21.76 8.45 -4.01
C ARG A 59 21.41 8.22 -2.53
N ASN A 60 20.43 7.36 -2.27
CA ASN A 60 20.06 6.86 -0.96
C ASN A 60 19.46 5.44 -1.09
N ASP A 61 19.13 4.84 0.04
CA ASP A 61 18.51 3.51 0.13
C ASP A 61 16.97 3.58 0.19
N ILE A 62 16.38 4.64 -0.39
CA ILE A 62 14.93 4.80 -0.52
C ILE A 62 14.54 4.50 -1.97
N ASP A 63 13.73 3.46 -2.14
CA ASP A 63 13.15 3.07 -3.41
C ASP A 63 11.89 3.88 -3.74
N ARG A 64 11.62 3.94 -5.05
CA ARG A 64 10.34 4.37 -5.63
C ARG A 64 9.31 3.26 -5.45
N GLY A 65 8.85 3.07 -4.22
CA GLY A 65 7.88 2.05 -3.85
C GLY A 65 6.56 2.28 -4.57
N HIS A 66 6.13 1.32 -5.39
CA HIS A 66 4.87 1.42 -6.10
C HIS A 66 3.69 1.26 -5.13
N LEU A 67 2.69 2.15 -5.21
CA LEU A 67 1.44 1.99 -4.44
C LEU A 67 0.39 1.17 -5.19
N VAL A 68 0.17 1.41 -6.49
CA VAL A 68 -0.33 0.35 -7.38
C VAL A 68 0.85 -0.33 -8.03
N ARG A 69 0.96 -1.63 -7.81
CA ARG A 69 2.03 -2.45 -8.35
C ARG A 69 1.88 -2.51 -9.86
N ARG A 70 3.01 -2.47 -10.56
CA ARG A 70 3.09 -2.54 -12.03
C ARG A 70 2.17 -3.59 -12.66
N ARG A 71 2.05 -4.80 -12.08
CA ARG A 71 1.30 -5.91 -12.69
C ARG A 71 -0.22 -5.82 -12.46
N ASP A 72 -0.67 -5.15 -11.41
CA ASP A 72 -2.08 -5.12 -11.02
C ASP A 72 -3.01 -4.57 -12.13
N PRO A 73 -2.68 -3.47 -12.82
CA PRO A 73 -3.54 -2.94 -13.89
C PRO A 73 -3.27 -3.59 -15.26
N VAL A 74 -2.36 -4.57 -15.37
CA VAL A 74 -1.89 -5.12 -16.66
C VAL A 74 -2.79 -6.26 -17.11
N TRP A 75 -3.97 -5.89 -17.57
CA TRP A 75 -4.94 -6.78 -18.16
C TRP A 75 -5.59 -6.14 -19.37
N GLY A 76 -6.19 -6.97 -20.23
CA GLY A 76 -6.87 -6.52 -21.43
C GLY A 76 -6.10 -6.85 -22.70
N ASP A 77 -6.25 -6.04 -23.75
CA ASP A 77 -5.44 -6.22 -24.94
C ASP A 77 -4.00 -5.75 -24.71
N ILE A 78 -3.05 -6.17 -25.55
CA ILE A 78 -1.62 -5.87 -25.35
C ILE A 78 -1.33 -4.37 -25.35
N ALA A 79 -2.06 -3.56 -26.13
CA ALA A 79 -1.84 -2.12 -26.18
C ALA A 79 -2.38 -1.42 -24.92
N GLU A 80 -3.56 -1.83 -24.47
CA GLU A 80 -4.18 -1.43 -23.20
C GLU A 80 -3.27 -1.78 -22.02
N ALA A 81 -2.84 -3.04 -21.93
CA ALA A 81 -1.99 -3.53 -20.87
C ALA A 81 -0.60 -2.88 -20.85
N ALA A 82 0.01 -2.64 -22.02
CA ALA A 82 1.28 -1.92 -22.11
C ALA A 82 1.16 -0.47 -21.62
N ARG A 83 0.07 0.22 -21.98
CA ARG A 83 -0.22 1.56 -21.46
C ARG A 83 -0.46 1.54 -19.95
N ALA A 84 -1.23 0.59 -19.45
CA ALA A 84 -1.51 0.45 -18.02
C ALA A 84 -0.22 0.21 -17.21
N SER A 85 0.69 -0.63 -17.73
CA SER A 85 2.01 -0.84 -17.14
C SER A 85 2.87 0.43 -17.18
N ALA A 86 2.82 1.22 -18.25
CA ALA A 86 3.57 2.46 -18.34
C ALA A 86 3.04 3.53 -17.37
N ASP A 87 1.71 3.61 -17.21
CA ASP A 87 1.05 4.54 -16.29
C ASP A 87 1.47 4.32 -14.83
N THR A 88 1.96 3.12 -14.44
CA THR A 88 2.43 2.88 -13.05
C THR A 88 3.78 3.52 -12.74
N PHE A 89 4.58 3.91 -13.75
CA PHE A 89 5.90 4.52 -13.60
C PHE A 89 5.83 6.05 -13.51
N VAL A 90 4.93 6.55 -12.67
CA VAL A 90 4.73 7.98 -12.42
C VAL A 90 4.97 8.26 -10.93
N TYR A 91 5.67 9.35 -10.59
CA TYR A 91 6.03 9.61 -9.19
C TYR A 91 4.82 9.84 -8.26
N THR A 92 3.68 10.24 -8.80
CA THR A 92 2.42 10.32 -8.05
C THR A 92 1.90 8.93 -7.62
N ASN A 93 2.36 7.84 -8.23
CA ASN A 93 2.11 6.46 -7.79
C ASN A 93 3.25 5.90 -6.91
N ALA A 94 4.29 6.70 -6.63
CA ALA A 94 5.41 6.31 -5.78
C ALA A 94 5.24 6.83 -4.35
N ALA A 95 5.71 6.02 -3.40
CA ALA A 95 5.99 6.46 -2.04
C ALA A 95 7.44 6.09 -1.67
N PRO A 96 8.09 6.89 -0.79
CA PRO A 96 9.42 6.57 -0.28
C PRO A 96 9.36 5.33 0.60
N GLN A 97 9.94 4.24 0.11
CA GLN A 97 10.03 2.97 0.83
C GLN A 97 11.50 2.59 1.00
N ALA A 98 11.94 2.20 2.19
CA ALA A 98 13.28 1.67 2.39
C ALA A 98 13.50 0.46 1.46
N ALA A 99 14.68 0.33 0.87
CA ALA A 99 14.95 -0.70 -0.14
C ALA A 99 14.69 -2.12 0.38
N GLU A 100 15.09 -2.42 1.63
CA GLU A 100 14.83 -3.71 2.27
C GLU A 100 13.33 -3.98 2.44
N PHE A 101 12.55 -2.95 2.81
CA PHE A 101 11.09 -3.03 2.92
C PHE A 101 10.41 -3.29 1.56
N ASN A 102 10.77 -2.51 0.54
CA ASN A 102 10.15 -2.57 -0.79
C ASN A 102 10.47 -3.87 -1.54
N GLN A 103 11.68 -4.40 -1.37
CA GLN A 103 12.17 -5.56 -2.15
C GLN A 103 11.97 -6.90 -1.43
N SER A 104 11.64 -6.90 -0.14
CA SER A 104 11.51 -8.14 0.63
C SER A 104 10.23 -8.91 0.29
N LYS A 105 10.41 -10.20 0.00
CA LYS A 105 9.32 -11.18 -0.16
C LYS A 105 8.62 -11.52 1.15
N GLU A 106 9.19 -11.18 2.29
CA GLU A 106 8.58 -11.38 3.60
C GLU A 106 7.73 -10.17 4.02
N LEU A 107 7.86 -9.06 3.31
CA LEU A 107 7.19 -7.79 3.62
C LEU A 107 6.26 -7.36 2.48
N TRP A 108 6.65 -6.33 1.72
CA TRP A 108 5.79 -5.68 0.73
C TRP A 108 5.59 -6.53 -0.53
N LEU A 109 6.68 -7.03 -1.12
CA LEU A 109 6.64 -7.75 -2.39
C LEU A 109 5.88 -9.09 -2.29
N GLY A 110 6.02 -9.80 -1.16
CA GLY A 110 5.33 -11.07 -0.99
C GLY A 110 3.82 -10.93 -0.81
N LEU A 111 3.38 -9.89 -0.09
CA LEU A 111 1.96 -9.60 0.05
C LEU A 111 1.35 -9.28 -1.32
N GLU A 112 2.08 -8.51 -2.12
CA GLU A 112 1.69 -8.18 -3.49
C GLU A 112 1.57 -9.40 -4.40
N ASP A 113 2.55 -10.31 -4.35
CA ASP A 113 2.49 -11.56 -5.09
C ASP A 113 1.28 -12.39 -4.64
N TYR A 114 1.05 -12.53 -3.34
CA TYR A 114 -0.09 -13.30 -2.82
C TYR A 114 -1.44 -12.75 -3.27
N VAL A 115 -1.64 -11.42 -3.21
CA VAL A 115 -2.89 -10.77 -3.65
C VAL A 115 -3.12 -10.99 -5.14
N LEU A 116 -2.09 -10.81 -5.97
CA LEU A 116 -2.20 -10.99 -7.42
C LEU A 116 -2.42 -12.46 -7.80
N GLU A 117 -1.69 -13.40 -7.18
CA GLU A 117 -1.87 -14.84 -7.40
C GLU A 117 -3.28 -15.29 -7.02
N ASN A 118 -3.87 -14.75 -5.95
CA ASN A 118 -5.27 -15.02 -5.60
C ASN A 118 -6.28 -14.47 -6.62
N ALA A 119 -5.94 -13.37 -7.29
CA ALA A 119 -6.75 -12.84 -8.38
C ALA A 119 -6.63 -13.70 -9.65
N ASP A 120 -5.40 -14.05 -10.03
CA ASP A 120 -5.05 -14.83 -11.22
C ASP A 120 -5.58 -16.27 -11.14
N LEU A 121 -5.22 -17.02 -10.10
CA LEU A 121 -5.65 -18.42 -9.93
C LEU A 121 -7.17 -18.60 -9.81
N GLY A 122 -7.89 -17.54 -9.44
CA GLY A 122 -9.33 -17.57 -9.27
C GLY A 122 -10.11 -16.88 -10.38
N ASP A 123 -9.45 -16.36 -11.43
CA ASP A 123 -10.07 -15.49 -12.45
C ASP A 123 -10.90 -14.35 -11.82
N ARG A 124 -10.45 -13.84 -10.67
CA ARG A 124 -11.26 -12.93 -9.84
C ARG A 124 -11.08 -11.50 -10.30
N ARG A 125 -12.19 -10.77 -10.28
CA ARG A 125 -12.16 -9.32 -10.27
C ARG A 125 -11.94 -8.82 -8.86
N MET A 126 -10.96 -7.94 -8.71
CA MET A 126 -10.54 -7.41 -7.42
C MET A 126 -10.30 -5.91 -7.53
N THR A 127 -10.61 -5.19 -6.46
CA THR A 127 -10.14 -3.82 -6.24
C THR A 127 -9.13 -3.86 -5.11
N VAL A 128 -7.96 -3.27 -5.33
CA VAL A 128 -6.95 -3.10 -4.29
C VAL A 128 -6.81 -1.62 -4.00
N LEU A 129 -6.93 -1.25 -2.73
CA LEU A 129 -6.65 0.08 -2.23
C LEU A 129 -5.33 0.05 -1.47
N THR A 130 -4.46 1.02 -1.71
CA THR A 130 -3.15 1.11 -1.06
C THR A 130 -2.86 2.54 -0.67
N GLY A 131 -2.18 2.77 0.44
CA GLY A 131 -1.67 4.08 0.76
C GLY A 131 -0.71 4.08 1.93
N PRO A 132 -0.01 5.19 2.15
CA PRO A 132 0.67 5.44 3.42
C PRO A 132 -0.33 5.72 4.54
N VAL A 133 0.10 5.53 5.78
CA VAL A 133 -0.49 6.18 6.95
C VAL A 133 0.26 7.49 7.15
N PHE A 134 -0.39 8.62 6.91
CA PHE A 134 0.21 9.92 7.17
C PHE A 134 0.12 10.27 8.66
N SER A 135 1.27 10.52 9.27
CA SER A 135 1.41 11.03 10.62
C SER A 135 2.01 12.44 10.61
N ASP A 136 1.70 13.23 11.64
CA ASP A 136 2.39 14.49 11.88
C ASP A 136 3.82 14.29 12.41
N ASP A 137 4.09 13.12 12.99
CA ASP A 137 5.42 12.70 13.48
C ASP A 137 6.30 12.05 12.38
N ASP A 138 5.82 12.00 11.13
CA ASP A 138 6.59 11.45 10.01
C ASP A 138 7.90 12.22 9.82
N PRO A 139 9.06 11.53 9.80
CA PRO A 139 10.36 12.19 9.72
C PRO A 139 10.51 12.97 8.41
N VAL A 140 11.10 14.15 8.50
CA VAL A 140 11.36 14.99 7.33
C VAL A 140 12.69 14.60 6.71
N TYR A 141 12.65 14.15 5.45
CA TYR A 141 13.82 13.88 4.65
C TYR A 141 13.72 14.64 3.32
N ARG A 142 14.74 15.46 3.02
CA ARG A 142 14.77 16.34 1.83
C ARG A 142 13.49 17.18 1.67
N GLY A 143 12.95 17.63 2.79
CA GLY A 143 11.73 18.44 2.87
C GLY A 143 10.41 17.66 2.71
N VAL A 144 10.45 16.34 2.54
CA VAL A 144 9.25 15.47 2.46
C VAL A 144 9.07 14.75 3.79
N ARG A 145 7.85 14.71 4.32
CA ARG A 145 7.49 13.88 5.48
C ARG A 145 7.31 12.43 5.03
N ILE A 146 8.26 11.56 5.40
CA ILE A 146 8.34 10.17 4.98
C ILE A 146 7.39 9.32 5.84
N PRO A 147 6.36 8.69 5.25
CA PRO A 147 5.44 7.85 6.00
C PRO A 147 6.16 6.65 6.60
N LEU A 148 5.90 6.34 7.87
CA LEU A 148 6.48 5.18 8.54
C LEU A 148 5.73 3.87 8.25
N MET A 149 4.43 3.96 7.98
CA MET A 149 3.57 2.81 7.74
C MET A 149 2.81 2.93 6.43
N PHE A 150 2.42 1.79 5.90
CA PHE A 150 1.59 1.64 4.73
C PHE A 150 0.48 0.64 5.01
N TRP A 151 -0.63 0.81 4.31
CA TRP A 151 -1.77 -0.07 4.41
C TRP A 151 -2.21 -0.56 3.02
N LYS A 152 -2.88 -1.70 3.00
CA LYS A 152 -3.48 -2.27 1.80
C LYS A 152 -4.82 -2.93 2.14
N ILE A 153 -5.86 -2.69 1.34
CA ILE A 153 -7.14 -3.40 1.41
C ILE A 153 -7.37 -4.10 0.07
N ALA A 154 -7.56 -5.41 0.09
CA ALA A 154 -8.01 -6.17 -1.07
C ALA A 154 -9.50 -6.46 -0.94
N ALA A 155 -10.28 -6.17 -1.98
CA ALA A 155 -11.72 -6.37 -2.03
C ALA A 155 -12.13 -7.14 -3.29
N TRP A 156 -12.90 -8.22 -3.15
CA TRP A 156 -13.32 -9.04 -4.29
C TRP A 156 -14.73 -9.62 -4.08
N ALA A 157 -15.35 -10.04 -5.19
CA ALA A 157 -16.60 -10.79 -5.13
C ALA A 157 -16.33 -12.26 -4.78
N SER A 158 -17.01 -12.76 -3.74
CA SER A 158 -17.03 -14.17 -3.35
C SER A 158 -18.46 -14.68 -3.44
N GLY A 159 -18.79 -15.27 -4.60
CA GLY A 159 -20.17 -15.58 -4.94
C GLY A 159 -20.99 -14.30 -5.11
N ASP A 160 -22.08 -14.17 -4.36
CA ASP A 160 -22.97 -13.00 -4.33
C ASP A 160 -22.59 -11.96 -3.27
N ARG A 161 -21.51 -12.19 -2.52
CA ARG A 161 -21.08 -11.36 -1.40
C ARG A 161 -19.74 -10.68 -1.67
N LEU A 162 -19.58 -9.49 -1.13
CA LEU A 162 -18.28 -8.83 -1.04
C LEU A 162 -17.43 -9.53 0.03
N ALA A 163 -16.14 -9.62 -0.22
CA ALA A 163 -15.13 -10.09 0.72
C ALA A 163 -13.96 -9.12 0.72
N THR A 164 -13.36 -8.89 1.88
CA THR A 164 -12.21 -8.00 2.03
C THR A 164 -11.19 -8.53 3.04
N THR A 165 -9.93 -8.16 2.84
CA THR A 165 -8.86 -8.27 3.83
C THR A 165 -8.06 -6.98 3.87
N ALA A 166 -7.49 -6.64 5.02
CA ALA A 166 -6.63 -5.49 5.21
C ALA A 166 -5.28 -5.87 5.80
N TYR A 167 -4.27 -5.08 5.45
CA TYR A 167 -2.90 -5.28 5.88
C TYR A 167 -2.28 -3.95 6.29
N LEU A 168 -1.42 -4.00 7.30
CA LEU A 168 -0.57 -2.89 7.72
C LEU A 168 0.89 -3.33 7.66
N LEU A 169 1.74 -2.46 7.11
CA LEU A 169 3.15 -2.70 6.88
C LEU A 169 3.96 -1.55 7.46
N ASP A 170 4.93 -1.86 8.31
CA ASP A 170 5.81 -0.87 8.94
C ASP A 170 7.21 -0.91 8.33
N GLN A 171 7.70 0.27 7.92
CA GLN A 171 9.07 0.43 7.43
C GLN A 171 9.98 1.18 8.41
N ALA A 172 9.47 1.64 9.57
CA ALA A 172 10.21 2.53 10.46
C ALA A 172 11.58 1.98 10.86
N PRO A 173 11.74 0.68 11.19
CA PRO A 173 13.06 0.20 11.56
C PRO A 173 14.00 -0.09 10.36
N GLU A 174 13.53 -0.09 9.09
CA GLU A 174 14.42 -0.10 7.90
C GLU A 174 14.89 1.32 7.52
N LEU A 175 14.14 2.35 7.92
CA LEU A 175 14.47 3.74 7.60
C LEU A 175 15.68 4.28 8.40
N GLY A 176 16.24 3.54 9.36
CA GLY A 176 17.51 3.85 10.03
C GLY A 176 17.62 5.29 10.56
N ASP A 177 18.83 5.86 10.47
CA ASP A 177 19.12 7.27 10.78
C ASP A 177 18.92 8.15 9.53
N LEU A 178 17.75 8.13 8.89
CA LEU A 178 17.36 9.19 7.96
C LEU A 178 17.23 10.51 8.74
N ASP A 179 18.38 11.15 8.95
CA ASP A 179 18.63 12.46 9.59
C ASP A 179 17.65 12.80 10.72
N ARG A 180 17.83 12.14 11.88
CA ARG A 180 17.02 12.35 13.10
C ARG A 180 17.21 13.76 13.65
N GLN A 181 16.42 14.72 13.16
CA GLN A 181 16.15 15.98 13.86
C GLN A 181 14.71 16.10 14.39
N SER A 182 13.84 15.11 14.22
CA SER A 182 12.47 15.21 14.76
C SER A 182 11.71 13.89 14.91
N ALA A 183 12.28 12.88 15.58
CA ALA A 183 11.50 11.73 16.02
C ALA A 183 11.12 11.92 17.50
N THR A 184 9.95 12.49 17.76
CA THR A 184 9.26 12.36 19.05
C THR A 184 8.66 10.96 19.15
N ALA A 185 8.79 10.38 20.34
CA ALA A 185 8.41 9.02 20.66
C ALA A 185 6.90 8.84 20.59
N ASP A 186 6.48 7.84 19.78
CA ASP A 186 5.41 6.86 20.05
C ASP A 186 5.06 6.09 18.75
N ALA A 187 6.07 5.80 17.89
CA ALA A 187 5.92 4.72 16.92
C ALA A 187 6.04 3.41 17.71
N PRO A 188 5.02 2.56 17.73
CA PRO A 188 5.00 1.45 18.66
C PRO A 188 6.10 0.46 18.25
N GLU A 189 6.87 -0.07 19.21
CA GLU A 189 8.01 -0.97 18.90
C GLU A 189 7.49 -2.16 18.07
N LEU A 190 7.94 -2.26 16.82
CA LEU A 190 7.62 -3.37 15.94
C LEU A 190 8.83 -4.29 15.88
N GLY A 191 8.59 -5.54 16.26
CA GLY A 191 9.58 -6.62 16.27
C GLY A 191 10.03 -7.01 14.85
N PRO A 192 10.73 -8.13 14.71
CA PRO A 192 11.38 -8.51 13.46
C PRO A 192 10.45 -8.79 12.27
N TYR A 193 9.12 -8.89 12.47
CA TYR A 193 8.15 -8.96 11.37
C TYR A 193 7.20 -7.76 11.38
N ARG A 194 6.92 -7.24 10.18
CA ARG A 194 6.31 -5.91 10.02
C ARG A 194 5.06 -5.90 9.16
N THR A 195 4.59 -7.06 8.70
CA THR A 195 3.34 -7.20 7.97
C THR A 195 2.29 -7.84 8.86
N TYR A 196 1.18 -7.13 9.05
CA TYR A 196 0.06 -7.56 9.89
C TYR A 196 -1.18 -7.65 9.03
N GLN A 197 -1.96 -8.73 9.17
CA GLN A 197 -3.36 -8.70 8.80
C GLN A 197 -4.12 -7.98 9.93
N VAL A 198 -4.89 -6.96 9.57
CA VAL A 198 -5.66 -6.15 10.51
C VAL A 198 -7.12 -6.10 10.10
N ALA A 199 -8.00 -5.68 11.00
CA ALA A 199 -9.38 -5.40 10.64
C ALA A 199 -9.43 -4.22 9.67
N VAL A 200 -10.31 -4.25 8.68
CA VAL A 200 -10.50 -3.13 7.74
C VAL A 200 -10.91 -1.84 8.49
N ALA A 201 -11.67 -1.98 9.57
CA ALA A 201 -12.04 -0.85 10.42
C ALA A 201 -10.82 -0.15 11.07
N GLU A 202 -9.73 -0.89 11.32
CA GLU A 202 -8.49 -0.33 11.84
C GLU A 202 -7.84 0.62 10.83
N ILE A 203 -7.85 0.25 9.53
CA ILE A 203 -7.37 1.15 8.47
C ILE A 203 -8.21 2.43 8.46
N GLY A 204 -9.53 2.32 8.62
CA GLY A 204 -10.42 3.48 8.74
C GLY A 204 -10.06 4.39 9.92
N ALA A 205 -9.75 3.80 11.08
CA ALA A 205 -9.33 4.54 12.27
C ALA A 205 -7.98 5.25 12.10
N LEU A 206 -6.99 4.56 11.50
CA LEU A 206 -5.65 5.10 11.27
C LEU A 206 -5.60 6.20 10.20
N THR A 207 -6.49 6.15 9.20
CA THR A 207 -6.45 7.04 8.04
C THR A 207 -7.55 8.10 8.04
N GLY A 208 -8.60 7.91 8.83
CA GLY A 208 -9.81 8.74 8.80
C GLY A 208 -10.71 8.49 7.57
N TYR A 209 -10.44 7.48 6.75
CA TYR A 209 -11.27 7.13 5.60
C TYR A 209 -12.56 6.42 6.03
N ASP A 210 -13.66 6.71 5.34
CA ASP A 210 -14.90 5.94 5.48
C ASP A 210 -14.76 4.60 4.73
N VAL A 211 -14.52 3.55 5.51
CA VAL A 211 -14.36 2.18 5.04
C VAL A 211 -15.51 1.27 5.49
N ALA A 212 -16.64 1.83 5.96
CA ALA A 212 -17.70 1.06 6.61
C ALA A 212 -18.24 -0.09 5.74
N GLN A 213 -18.41 0.16 4.43
CA GLN A 213 -18.85 -0.86 3.48
C GLN A 213 -17.83 -2.00 3.32
N LEU A 214 -16.53 -1.68 3.31
CA LEU A 214 -15.47 -2.68 3.20
C LEU A 214 -15.35 -3.47 4.51
N ALA A 215 -15.41 -2.78 5.65
CA ALA A 215 -15.34 -3.41 6.97
C ALA A 215 -16.50 -4.38 7.23
N ALA A 216 -17.70 -4.10 6.71
CA ALA A 216 -18.83 -5.03 6.79
C ALA A 216 -18.59 -6.36 6.04
N ALA A 217 -17.59 -6.41 5.16
CA ALA A 217 -17.21 -7.57 4.36
C ALA A 217 -15.84 -8.16 4.76
N ASP A 218 -15.29 -7.76 5.90
CA ASP A 218 -13.98 -8.19 6.39
C ASP A 218 -13.96 -9.68 6.77
N ARG A 219 -12.92 -10.37 6.30
CA ARG A 219 -12.69 -11.81 6.52
C ARG A 219 -11.96 -12.13 7.81
N LEU A 220 -11.19 -11.20 8.37
CA LEU A 220 -10.57 -11.41 9.68
C LEU A 220 -11.63 -11.54 10.79
N GLY A 221 -12.80 -10.95 10.56
CA GLY A 221 -13.91 -10.86 11.51
C GLY A 221 -13.63 -9.84 12.61
N VAL A 222 -14.69 -9.31 13.24
CA VAL A 222 -14.52 -8.57 14.51
C VAL A 222 -14.02 -9.59 15.54
N PRO A 223 -12.93 -9.34 16.28
CA PRO A 223 -12.48 -10.27 17.31
C PRO A 223 -13.63 -10.55 18.28
N ALA A 224 -14.18 -11.77 18.21
CA ALA A 224 -15.14 -12.23 19.18
C ALA A 224 -14.36 -12.42 20.49
N THR A 225 -14.56 -11.50 21.43
CA THR A 225 -13.94 -11.46 22.77
C THR A 225 -12.46 -11.08 22.80
N ALA A 226 -12.19 -9.80 23.01
CA ALA A 226 -11.07 -9.41 23.84
C ALA A 226 -11.19 -10.16 25.18
N ARG A 227 -10.25 -11.05 25.48
CA ARG A 227 -10.07 -11.54 26.85
C ARG A 227 -9.75 -10.30 27.71
N PRO A 228 -10.22 -10.21 28.96
CA PRO A 228 -9.78 -9.17 29.87
C PRO A 228 -8.32 -9.44 30.26
N GLY A 229 -7.41 -9.04 29.38
CA GLY A 229 -6.01 -8.76 29.64
C GLY A 229 -5.77 -7.40 29.01
N THR A 230 -5.30 -6.44 29.80
CA THR A 230 -4.99 -5.08 29.34
C THR A 230 -4.04 -5.13 28.14
N PRO A 231 -4.40 -4.53 26.99
CA PRO A 231 -3.45 -4.29 25.91
C PRO A 231 -2.57 -3.13 26.35
N GLU A 232 -1.26 -3.35 26.49
CA GLU A 232 -0.34 -2.29 26.90
C GLU A 232 0.00 -1.32 25.73
N ASP A 233 -0.44 -1.59 24.50
CA ASP A 233 -0.01 -0.85 23.29
C ASP A 233 -1.10 -0.52 22.25
N GLY A 234 -2.37 -0.81 22.51
CA GLY A 234 -3.49 -0.45 21.62
C GLY A 234 -3.61 -1.30 20.33
N ARG A 235 -2.91 -2.43 20.21
CA ARG A 235 -2.88 -3.28 18.99
C ARG A 235 -3.78 -4.52 19.07
N ASP A 236 -4.92 -4.41 19.74
CA ASP A 236 -5.86 -5.52 19.92
C ASP A 236 -6.37 -6.05 18.56
N GLY A 237 -6.12 -7.33 18.28
CA GLY A 237 -6.67 -8.03 17.12
C GLY A 237 -5.80 -8.01 15.85
N TRP A 238 -4.58 -7.47 15.90
CA TRP A 238 -3.64 -7.57 14.79
C TRP A 238 -3.04 -8.98 14.73
N VAL A 239 -2.93 -9.53 13.52
CA VAL A 239 -2.36 -10.86 13.28
C VAL A 239 -1.07 -10.71 12.50
N GLU A 240 0.07 -10.94 13.16
CA GLU A 240 1.39 -10.99 12.55
C GLU A 240 1.46 -12.14 11.53
N LEU A 241 1.93 -11.84 10.31
CA LEU A 241 2.00 -12.82 9.22
C LEU A 241 3.42 -13.38 9.08
N GLU A 242 3.67 -14.57 9.64
CA GLU A 242 4.93 -15.31 9.40
C GLU A 242 5.01 -15.90 7.98
N ARG A 243 3.85 -16.10 7.33
CA ARG A 243 3.70 -16.59 5.95
C ARG A 243 2.32 -16.24 5.42
N PHE A 244 2.20 -15.98 4.11
CA PHE A 244 0.91 -15.59 3.52
C PHE A 244 -0.17 -16.69 3.59
N ALA A 245 0.22 -17.96 3.78
CA ALA A 245 -0.72 -19.04 4.05
C ALA A 245 -1.48 -18.90 5.39
N ALA A 246 -1.04 -18.00 6.28
CA ALA A 246 -1.72 -17.69 7.54
C ALA A 246 -2.85 -16.65 7.40
N ILE A 247 -3.01 -16.06 6.21
CA ILE A 247 -4.06 -15.06 5.96
C ILE A 247 -5.45 -15.71 6.09
N THR A 248 -6.31 -15.04 6.84
CA THR A 248 -7.73 -15.41 6.95
C THR A 248 -8.49 -14.85 5.75
N LEU A 249 -9.07 -15.73 4.93
CA LEU A 249 -9.70 -15.43 3.63
C LEU A 249 -11.23 -15.50 3.59
#